data_AF-A0A2H0PE92-F1
#
_entry.id   AF-A0A2H0PE92-F1
#
_cell.length_a   1.000
_cell.length_b   1.000
_cell.length_c   1.000
_cell.angle_alpha   90.00
_cell.angle_beta   90.00
_cell.angle_gamma   90.00
#
_symmetry.space_group_name_H-M   'P 1'
#
loop_
_entity.id
_entity.type
_entity.pdbx_description
1 polymer ?
#
loop_
_entity_poly.entity_id
_entity_poly.type
_entity_poly.pdbx_seq_one_letter_code
_entity_poly.pdbx_strand_id
1 'polypeptide(L)'
;MDLKTMPKRAAAELLAFLAENEAFESVKEQLDGSMTVNEVKALFREMSVQLQQLALAEDEAGALAKNPHLSRKSKQLLSVLSVTEEKALIKAFDFNE
;
A
#
# COMPACT_ATOMS: atom_id res chain seq x y z
N MET A 1 -9.60 2.79 18.66
CA MET A 1 -8.75 2.97 17.47
C MET A 1 -9.54 2.39 16.30
N ASP A 2 -9.87 3.19 15.28
CA ASP A 2 -10.64 2.71 14.14
C ASP A 2 -9.69 2.33 13.00
N LEU A 3 -9.72 1.06 12.58
CA LEU A 3 -8.93 0.54 11.46
C LEU A 3 -9.12 1.36 10.18
N LYS A 4 -10.29 1.97 9.98
CA LYS A 4 -10.57 2.82 8.80
C LYS A 4 -9.79 4.13 8.77
N THR A 5 -9.32 4.58 9.92
CA THR A 5 -8.58 5.86 10.06
C THR A 5 -7.07 5.66 10.22
N MET A 6 -6.62 4.40 10.28
CA MET A 6 -5.22 4.08 10.48
C MET A 6 -4.40 4.38 9.20
N PRO A 7 -3.19 4.97 9.32
CA PRO A 7 -2.29 5.10 8.18
C PRO A 7 -2.03 3.74 7.52
N LYS A 8 -2.08 3.69 6.19
CA LYS A 8 -1.95 2.42 5.43
C LYS A 8 -0.65 1.66 5.75
N ARG A 9 0.47 2.38 5.95
CA ARG A 9 1.73 1.77 6.42
C ARG A 9 1.60 1.07 7.76
N ALA A 10 1.02 1.75 8.75
CA ALA A 10 0.83 1.20 10.08
C ALA A 10 -0.13 0.01 10.06
N ALA A 11 -1.21 0.08 9.27
CA ALA A 11 -2.14 -1.03 9.08
C ALA A 11 -1.46 -2.24 8.42
N ALA A 12 -0.61 -2.01 7.42
CA ALA A 12 0.14 -3.08 6.77
C ALA A 12 1.13 -3.76 7.73
N GLU A 13 1.93 -2.99 8.47
CA GLU A 13 2.86 -3.51 9.46
C GLU A 13 2.16 -4.34 10.53
N LEU A 14 1.01 -3.86 11.01
CA LEU A 14 0.20 -4.59 11.98
C LEU A 14 -0.27 -5.94 11.41
N LEU A 15 -0.80 -5.96 10.18
CA LEU A 15 -1.26 -7.19 9.54
C LEU A 15 -0.12 -8.18 9.29
N ALA A 16 1.04 -7.71 8.85
CA ALA A 16 2.23 -8.53 8.71
C ALA A 16 2.67 -9.14 10.05
N PHE A 17 2.74 -8.31 11.10
CA PHE A 17 3.09 -8.74 12.44
C PHE A 17 2.14 -9.83 12.95
N LEU A 18 0.83 -9.61 12.82
CA LEU A 18 -0.19 -10.58 13.22
C LEU A 18 -0.04 -11.90 12.46
N ALA A 19 0.17 -11.85 11.14
CA ALA A 19 0.34 -13.06 10.34
C ALA A 19 1.56 -13.92 10.74
N GLU A 20 2.63 -13.26 11.20
CA GLU A 20 3.88 -13.94 11.58
C GLU A 20 3.88 -14.42 13.03
N ASN A 21 3.32 -13.65 13.96
CA ASN A 21 3.54 -13.84 15.39
C ASN A 21 2.34 -14.40 16.15
N GLU A 22 1.12 -14.30 15.60
CA GLU A 22 -0.08 -14.76 16.32
C GLU A 22 -0.43 -16.22 16.02
N ALA A 23 -0.98 -16.90 17.03
CA ALA A 23 -1.38 -18.31 16.93
C ALA A 23 -2.81 -18.49 16.36
N PHE A 24 -3.66 -17.47 16.50
CA PHE A 24 -5.07 -17.47 16.05
C PHE A 24 -5.88 -18.71 16.50
N GLU A 25 -5.73 -19.15 17.75
CA GLU A 25 -6.38 -20.36 18.27
C GLU A 25 -7.91 -20.31 18.15
N SER A 26 -8.50 -19.13 18.33
CA SER A 26 -9.93 -18.87 18.19
C SER A 26 -10.47 -19.06 16.77
N VAL A 27 -9.63 -19.06 15.73
CA VAL A 27 -10.07 -19.34 14.34
C VAL A 27 -10.65 -20.74 14.24
N LYS A 28 -10.08 -21.72 14.95
CA LYS A 28 -10.58 -23.10 14.94
C LYS A 28 -11.96 -23.22 15.58
N GLU A 29 -12.24 -22.39 16.58
CA GLU A 29 -13.49 -22.42 17.35
C GLU A 29 -14.60 -21.57 16.72
N GLN A 30 -14.25 -20.43 16.13
CA GLN A 30 -15.22 -19.44 15.67
C GLN A 30 -15.55 -19.51 14.18
N LEU A 31 -14.64 -20.04 13.37
CA LEU A 31 -14.84 -20.10 11.92
C LEU A 31 -15.35 -21.46 11.44
N ASP A 32 -15.61 -22.43 12.33
CA ASP A 32 -16.26 -23.72 12.04
C ASP A 32 -15.74 -24.41 10.75
N GLY A 33 -14.42 -24.35 10.53
CA GLY A 33 -13.78 -24.92 9.35
C GLY A 33 -13.94 -24.14 8.04
N SER A 34 -14.61 -22.98 8.02
CA SER A 34 -14.71 -22.10 6.85
C SER A 34 -13.36 -21.54 6.42
N MET A 35 -12.45 -21.36 7.37
CA MET A 35 -11.06 -20.98 7.13
C MET A 35 -10.14 -21.62 8.16
N THR A 36 -8.97 -22.04 7.69
CA THR A 36 -7.87 -22.49 8.51
C THR A 36 -7.02 -21.32 9.01
N VAL A 37 -6.28 -21.53 10.10
CA VAL A 37 -5.31 -20.53 10.62
C VAL A 37 -4.31 -20.10 9.54
N ASN A 38 -3.87 -21.04 8.70
CA ASN A 38 -2.92 -20.75 7.63
C ASN A 38 -3.53 -19.86 6.55
N GLU A 39 -4.80 -20.06 6.20
CA GLU A 39 -5.52 -19.20 5.24
C GLU A 39 -5.73 -17.80 5.81
N VAL A 40 -6.05 -17.67 7.09
CA VAL A 40 -6.15 -16.35 7.76
C VAL A 40 -4.81 -15.63 7.72
N LYS A 41 -3.71 -16.32 8.07
CA LYS A 41 -2.34 -15.78 7.99
C LYS A 41 -1.97 -15.36 6.57
N ALA A 42 -2.31 -16.18 5.58
CA ALA A 42 -2.05 -15.87 4.17
C ALA A 42 -2.81 -14.60 3.74
N LEU A 43 -4.08 -14.48 4.12
CA LEU A 43 -4.92 -13.34 3.81
C LEU A 43 -4.39 -12.04 4.44
N PHE A 44 -3.92 -12.10 5.69
CA PHE A 44 -3.28 -10.96 6.35
C PHE A 44 -1.98 -10.53 5.66
N ARG A 45 -1.16 -11.48 5.21
CA ARG A 45 0.05 -11.17 4.42
C ARG A 45 -0.31 -10.50 3.11
N GLU A 46 -1.29 -11.03 2.39
CA GLU A 46 -1.73 -10.46 1.12
C GLU A 46 -2.26 -9.03 1.30
N MET A 47 -3.12 -8.80 2.29
CA MET A 47 -3.62 -7.47 2.61
C MET A 47 -2.50 -6.51 3.02
N SER A 48 -1.51 -6.98 3.80
CA SER A 48 -0.34 -6.18 4.15
C SER A 48 0.42 -5.71 2.90
N VAL A 49 0.70 -6.62 1.96
CA VAL A 49 1.40 -6.30 0.71
C VAL A 49 0.62 -5.27 -0.11
N GLN A 50 -0.69 -5.48 -0.27
CA GLN A 50 -1.55 -4.53 -1.00
C GLN A 50 -1.56 -3.14 -0.34
N LEU A 51 -1.67 -3.07 0.98
CA LEU A 51 -1.63 -1.80 1.72
C LEU A 51 -0.28 -1.10 1.62
N GLN A 52 0.84 -1.84 1.63
CA GLN A 52 2.17 -1.28 1.39
C GLN A 52 2.29 -0.66 -0.01
N GLN A 53 1.81 -1.37 -1.04
CA GLN A 53 1.81 -0.84 -2.41
C GLN A 53 0.97 0.43 -2.53
N LEU A 54 -0.21 0.46 -1.91
CA LEU A 54 -1.06 1.65 -1.88
C LEU A 54 -0.40 2.82 -1.14
N ALA A 55 0.24 2.54 0.00
CA ALA A 55 0.94 3.59 0.75
C ALA A 55 2.14 4.16 -0.04
N LEU A 56 2.87 3.31 -0.76
CA LEU A 56 3.94 3.76 -1.66
C LEU A 56 3.41 4.62 -2.80
N ALA A 57 2.29 4.23 -3.42
CA ALA A 57 1.65 5.02 -4.47
C ALA A 57 1.18 6.40 -3.96
N GLU A 58 0.66 6.48 -2.73
CA GLU A 58 0.27 7.76 -2.10
C GLU A 58 1.46 8.67 -1.82
N ASP A 59 2.55 8.10 -1.31
CA ASP A 59 3.80 8.84 -1.09
C ASP A 59 4.37 9.38 -2.41
N GLU A 60 4.33 8.58 -3.48
CA GLU A 60 4.79 8.94 -4.81
C GLU A 60 3.93 10.04 -5.44
N ALA A 61 2.61 9.94 -5.36
CA ALA A 61 1.70 11.00 -5.79
C ALA A 61 1.95 12.31 -5.01
N GLY A 62 2.22 12.22 -3.71
CA GLY A 62 2.62 13.35 -2.88
C GLY A 62 3.96 13.96 -3.30
N ALA A 63 4.93 13.15 -3.70
CA ALA A 63 6.22 13.60 -4.20
C ALA A 63 6.09 14.34 -5.55
N LEU A 64 5.27 13.82 -6.48
CA LEU A 64 4.97 14.49 -7.74
C LEU A 64 4.35 15.87 -7.52
N ALA A 65 3.37 15.97 -6.60
CA ALA A 65 2.72 17.23 -6.27
C ALA A 65 3.73 18.27 -5.75
N LYS A 66 4.78 17.83 -5.05
CA LYS A 66 5.84 18.67 -4.47
C LYS A 66 7.02 18.96 -5.41
N ASN A 67 7.11 18.32 -6.57
CA ASN A 67 8.24 18.52 -7.49
C ASN A 67 8.29 19.98 -7.99
N PRO A 68 9.36 20.75 -7.72
CA PRO A 68 9.45 22.17 -8.08
C PRO A 68 9.74 22.41 -9.57
N HIS A 69 10.25 21.40 -10.30
CA HIS A 69 10.61 21.50 -11.72
C HIS A 69 9.43 21.27 -12.66
N LEU A 70 8.30 20.78 -12.13
CA LEU A 70 7.10 20.52 -12.91
C LEU A 70 6.09 21.67 -12.79
N SER A 71 5.66 22.19 -13.94
CA SER A 71 4.56 23.15 -14.01
C SER A 71 3.25 22.52 -13.49
N ARG A 72 2.32 23.35 -13.01
CA ARG A 72 0.99 22.90 -12.55
C ARG A 72 0.24 22.09 -13.62
N LYS A 73 0.39 22.46 -14.90
CA LYS A 73 -0.24 21.77 -16.03
C LYS A 73 0.39 20.40 -16.29
N SER A 74 1.72 20.29 -16.14
CA SER A 74 2.44 19.02 -16.25
C SER A 74 2.04 18.06 -15.13
N LYS A 75 1.92 18.55 -13.88
CA LYS A 75 1.44 17.74 -12.74
C LYS A 75 0.03 17.20 -12.95
N GLN A 76 -0.88 18.01 -13.50
CA GLN A 76 -2.23 17.56 -13.84
C GLN A 76 -2.23 16.49 -14.94
N LEU A 77 -1.41 16.65 -15.99
CA LEU A 77 -1.30 15.66 -17.06
C LEU A 77 -0.69 14.34 -16.58
N LEU A 78 0.28 14.39 -15.68
CA LEU A 78 0.92 13.20 -15.12
C LEU A 78 -0.01 12.48 -14.13
N SER A 79 -0.86 13.20 -13.40
CA SER A 79 -1.81 12.59 -12.43
C SER A 79 -2.86 11.66 -13.05
N VAL A 80 -3.01 11.66 -14.38
CA VAL A 80 -3.94 10.79 -15.11
C VAL A 80 -3.28 9.50 -15.62
N LEU A 81 -1.95 9.40 -15.48
CA LEU A 81 -1.17 8.23 -15.89
C LEU A 81 -1.11 7.20 -14.77
N SER A 82 -0.84 5.95 -15.13
CA SER A 82 -0.43 4.97 -14.12
C SER A 82 0.93 5.34 -13.54
N VAL A 83 1.17 5.01 -12.28
CA VAL A 83 2.43 5.26 -11.56
C VAL A 83 3.66 4.78 -12.35
N THR A 84 3.52 3.67 -13.08
CA THR A 84 4.58 3.09 -13.90
C THR A 84 4.90 3.95 -15.13
N GLU A 85 3.89 4.43 -15.84
CA GLU A 85 4.04 5.31 -17.00
C GLU A 85 4.59 6.68 -16.59
N GLU A 86 4.13 7.18 -15.46
CA GLU A 86 4.59 8.43 -14.88
C GLU A 86 6.09 8.40 -14.57
N LYS A 87 6.57 7.36 -13.89
CA LYS A 87 8.01 7.17 -13.61
C LYS A 87 8.84 7.05 -14.87
N ALA A 88 8.33 6.35 -15.89
CA ALA A 88 9.02 6.23 -17.17
C ALA A 88 9.18 7.60 -17.84
N LEU A 89 8.15 8.45 -17.81
CA LEU A 89 8.20 9.81 -18.34
C LEU A 89 9.12 10.72 -17.53
N ILE A 90 8.99 10.76 -16.20
CA ILE A 90 9.85 11.59 -15.35
C ILE A 90 11.33 11.23 -15.53
N LYS A 91 11.63 9.93 -15.62
CA LYS A 91 12.98 9.43 -15.89
C LYS A 91 13.45 9.77 -17.31
N ALA A 92 12.58 9.72 -18.31
CA ALA A 92 12.91 10.08 -19.69
C ALA A 92 13.19 11.57 -19.89
N PHE A 93 12.59 12.44 -19.06
CA PHE A 93 12.81 13.89 -19.11
C PHE A 93 13.95 14.37 -18.22
N ASP A 94 14.67 13.46 -17.56
CA ASP A 94 15.87 13.74 -16.75
C ASP A 94 15.64 14.84 -15.71
N PHE A 95 14.47 14.87 -15.06
CA PHE A 95 14.17 15.79 -13.94
C PHE A 95 14.97 15.48 -12.66
N ASN A 96 16.06 14.72 -12.77
CA ASN A 96 16.98 14.42 -11.68
C ASN A 96 18.08 15.49 -11.63
N GLU A 97 17.80 16.60 -10.95
CA GLU A 97 18.82 17.42 -10.28
C GLU A 97 18.31 17.88 -8.91
#